data_AF-A0A961IHX9-F1
#
_entry.id   AF-A0A961IHX9-F1
#
_cell.length_a   1.000
_cell.length_b   1.000
_cell.length_c   1.000
_cell.angle_alpha   90.00
_cell.angle_beta   90.00
_cell.angle_gamma   90.00
#
_symmetry.space_group_name_H-M   'P 1'
#
loop_
_entity.id
_entity.type
_entity.pdbx_description
1 polymer ?
#
loop_
_entity_poly.entity_id
_entity_poly.type
_entity_poly.pdbx_seq_one_letter_code
_entity_poly.pdbx_strand_id
1 'polypeptide(L)'
;VPVRNAARAFASSHVRVNHRIPGTETDLQYELLRESESTVTLIVNRLPESGHLRINLKSGGRTLDSRIMNGEQSIQFEHLGPGRYILEFSGRIRHSFAIQILA
;
A
#
# COMPACT_ATOMS: atom_id res chain seq x y z
N VAL A 1 -10.76 -11.66 -38.41
CA VAL A 1 -10.63 -12.21 -37.05
C VAL A 1 -10.64 -11.04 -36.08
N PRO A 2 -11.68 -10.80 -35.28
CA PRO A 2 -11.63 -9.73 -34.30
C PRO A 2 -10.80 -10.19 -33.10
N VAL A 3 -9.73 -9.45 -32.81
CA VAL A 3 -8.88 -9.64 -31.63
C VAL A 3 -9.73 -9.32 -30.40
N ARG A 4 -10.09 -10.35 -29.65
CA ARG A 4 -10.69 -10.19 -28.32
C ARG A 4 -9.61 -9.65 -27.38
N ASN A 5 -9.48 -8.32 -27.30
CA ASN A 5 -8.87 -7.69 -26.13
C ASN A 5 -9.81 -7.91 -24.95
N ALA A 6 -9.73 -9.10 -24.35
CA ALA A 6 -10.21 -9.34 -23.01
C ALA A 6 -9.23 -8.64 -22.05
N ALA A 7 -9.26 -7.32 -22.01
CA ALA A 7 -8.97 -6.63 -20.77
C ALA A 7 -10.06 -7.12 -19.81
N ARG A 8 -9.76 -8.16 -19.02
CA ARG A 8 -10.49 -8.42 -17.79
C ARG A 8 -10.52 -7.07 -17.11
N ALA A 9 -11.71 -6.47 -16.98
CA ALA A 9 -11.88 -5.32 -16.12
C ALA A 9 -11.48 -5.81 -14.73
N PHE A 10 -10.23 -5.58 -14.36
CA PHE A 10 -9.76 -5.88 -13.02
C PHE A 10 -10.62 -5.00 -12.12
N ALA A 11 -11.46 -5.62 -11.30
CA ALA A 11 -12.23 -4.89 -10.32
C ALA A 11 -11.19 -4.16 -9.46
N SER A 12 -11.09 -2.85 -9.65
CA SER A 12 -10.22 -2.00 -8.84
C SER A 12 -10.66 -2.22 -7.39
N SER A 13 -9.77 -2.81 -6.60
CA SER A 13 -10.04 -3.00 -5.19
C SER A 13 -9.53 -1.77 -4.46
N HIS A 14 -10.46 -1.03 -3.86
CA HIS A 14 -10.16 0.11 -3.02
C HIS A 14 -10.47 -0.27 -1.57
N VAL A 15 -9.44 -0.23 -0.73
CA VAL A 15 -9.58 -0.39 0.72
C VAL A 15 -9.17 0.91 1.40
N ARG A 16 -10.09 1.52 2.15
CA ARG A 16 -9.77 2.63 3.07
C ARG A 16 -9.64 2.09 4.48
N VAL A 17 -8.56 2.45 5.16
CA VAL A 17 -8.29 2.03 6.53
C VAL A 17 -8.04 3.27 7.39
N ASN A 18 -8.77 3.35 8.51
CA ASN A 18 -8.40 4.24 9.61
C ASN A 18 -7.82 3.37 10.72
N HIS A 19 -6.54 3.57 11.06
CA HIS A 19 -5.88 2.79 12.09
C HIS A 19 -5.49 3.70 13.27
N ARG A 20 -6.14 3.47 14.42
CA ARG A 20 -5.74 4.09 15.68
C ARG A 20 -4.40 3.50 16.12
N ILE A 21 -3.41 4.36 16.30
CA ILE A 21 -2.10 3.94 16.77
C ILE A 21 -2.11 3.96 18.30
N PRO A 22 -1.90 2.82 18.98
CA PRO A 22 -1.82 2.79 20.43
C PRO A 22 -0.67 3.66 20.94
N GLY A 23 -0.97 4.51 21.93
CA GLY A 23 0.04 5.40 22.54
C GLY A 23 0.27 6.72 21.80
N THR A 24 -0.52 7.04 20.77
CA THR A 24 -0.57 8.38 20.17
C THR A 24 -2.00 8.91 20.16
N GLU A 25 -2.17 10.24 20.21
CA GLU A 25 -3.49 10.88 20.08
C GLU A 25 -3.97 10.98 18.62
N THR A 26 -3.24 10.39 17.67
CA THR A 26 -3.54 10.48 16.23
C THR A 26 -3.70 9.11 15.57
N ASP A 27 -4.53 9.08 14.52
CA ASP A 27 -4.75 7.91 13.68
C ASP A 27 -3.94 8.02 12.37
N LEU A 28 -3.48 6.89 11.84
CA LEU A 28 -3.01 6.76 10.46
C LEU A 28 -4.22 6.49 9.54
N GLN A 29 -4.46 7.37 8.58
CA GLN A 29 -5.49 7.16 7.56
C GLN A 29 -4.85 6.96 6.20
N TYR A 30 -5.18 5.85 5.55
CA TYR A 30 -4.67 5.55 4.23
C TYR A 30 -5.67 4.76 3.39
N GLU A 31 -5.44 4.80 2.09
CA GLU A 31 -6.16 4.05 1.06
C GLU A 31 -5.18 3.20 0.28
N LEU A 32 -5.61 2.00 -0.07
CA LEU A 32 -4.94 1.14 -1.02
C LEU A 32 -5.84 1.00 -2.23
N LEU A 33 -5.30 1.39 -3.37
CA LEU A 33 -5.94 1.24 -4.65
C LEU A 33 -5.15 0.22 -5.46
N ARG A 34 -5.78 -0.90 -5.80
CA ARG A 34 -5.26 -1.78 -6.85
C ARG A 34 -5.70 -1.21 -8.20
N GLU A 35 -4.74 -0.69 -8.94
CA GLU A 35 -4.99 -0.11 -10.28
C GLU A 35 -4.92 -1.17 -11.37
N SER A 36 -4.10 -2.21 -11.18
CA SER A 36 -3.91 -3.29 -12.15
C SER A 36 -3.49 -4.61 -11.47
N GLU A 37 -3.18 -5.64 -12.28
CA GLU A 37 -2.60 -6.88 -11.76
C GLU A 37 -1.19 -6.73 -11.18
N SER A 38 -0.48 -5.66 -11.53
CA SER A 38 0.91 -5.44 -11.13
C SER A 38 1.16 -4.08 -10.46
N THR A 39 0.10 -3.31 -10.22
CA THR A 39 0.19 -1.95 -9.68
C THR A 39 -0.73 -1.76 -8.49
N VAL A 40 -0.15 -1.27 -7.40
CA VAL A 40 -0.86 -0.86 -6.19
C VAL A 40 -0.42 0.53 -5.79
N THR A 41 -1.39 1.43 -5.57
CA THR A 41 -1.16 2.77 -5.05
C THR A 41 -1.57 2.83 -3.59
N LEU A 42 -0.67 3.27 -2.73
CA LEU A 42 -0.94 3.65 -1.35
C LEU A 42 -1.12 5.17 -1.30
N ILE A 43 -2.25 5.64 -0.80
CA ILE A 43 -2.54 7.06 -0.58
C ILE A 43 -2.61 7.27 0.92
N VAL A 44 -1.78 8.14 1.49
CA VAL A 44 -1.82 8.44 2.93
C VAL A 44 -2.52 9.79 3.12
N ASN A 45 -3.72 9.74 3.68
CA ASN A 45 -4.60 10.90 3.88
C ASN A 45 -4.37 11.60 5.22
N ARG A 46 -3.72 10.94 6.17
CA ARG A 46 -3.36 11.54 7.46
C ARG A 46 -2.15 10.85 8.02
N LEU A 47 -1.13 11.63 8.31
CA LEU A 47 -0.02 11.18 9.13
C LEU A 47 -0.30 11.46 10.61
N PRO A 48 -0.03 10.50 11.49
CA PRO A 48 0.11 10.76 12.92
C PRO A 48 1.32 11.67 13.20
N GLU A 49 1.18 12.51 14.24
CA GLU A 49 1.89 13.79 14.39
C GLU A 49 3.40 13.78 14.08
N SER A 50 3.80 14.71 13.20
CA SER A 50 5.16 15.24 12.97
C SER A 50 6.29 14.20 12.84
N GLY A 51 6.02 13.07 12.19
CA GLY A 51 7.01 12.05 11.91
C GLY A 51 7.15 11.76 10.42
N HIS A 52 8.39 11.58 9.96
CA HIS A 52 8.65 10.86 8.72
C HIS A 52 8.10 9.44 8.86
N LEU A 53 7.34 8.97 7.87
CA LEU A 53 6.80 7.62 7.84
C LEU A 53 7.60 6.79 6.85
N ARG A 54 8.30 5.75 7.33
CA ARG A 54 8.97 4.81 6.42
C ARG A 54 8.02 3.67 6.08
N ILE A 55 7.82 3.44 4.79
CA ILE A 55 6.94 2.40 4.25
C ILE A 55 7.80 1.40 3.49
N ASN A 56 7.78 0.15 3.93
CA ASN A 56 8.48 -0.95 3.30
C ASN A 56 7.48 -1.87 2.62
N LEU A 57 7.68 -2.17 1.34
CA LEU A 57 7.02 -3.27 0.67
C LEU A 57 7.87 -4.53 0.81
N LYS A 58 7.32 -5.61 1.34
CA LYS A 58 8.02 -6.87 1.56
C LYS A 58 7.32 -8.04 0.86
N SER A 59 8.11 -9.01 0.42
CA SER A 59 7.62 -10.32 -0.05
C SER A 59 8.58 -11.42 0.42
N GLY A 60 8.04 -12.53 0.92
CA GLY A 60 8.86 -13.63 1.44
C GLY A 60 9.86 -13.22 2.53
N GLY A 61 9.52 -12.22 3.35
CA GLY A 61 10.39 -11.67 4.39
C GLY A 61 11.49 -10.71 3.91
N ARG A 62 11.61 -10.47 2.59
CA ARG A 62 12.59 -9.54 2.01
C ARG A 62 11.94 -8.21 1.67
N THR A 63 12.61 -7.10 1.97
CA THR A 63 12.20 -5.77 1.52
C THR A 63 12.47 -5.63 0.03
N LEU A 64 11.43 -5.35 -0.74
CA LEU A 64 11.48 -5.11 -2.18
C LEU A 64 11.61 -3.62 -2.51
N ASP A 65 10.90 -2.77 -1.76
CA ASP A 65 10.98 -1.30 -1.85
C ASP A 65 10.84 -0.69 -0.45
N SER A 66 11.45 0.48 -0.26
CA SER A 66 11.40 1.27 0.97
C SER A 66 11.34 2.76 0.63
N ARG A 67 10.25 3.41 1.05
CA ARG A 67 10.01 4.85 0.84
C ARG A 67 9.90 5.57 2.16
N ILE A 68 10.30 6.84 2.19
CA ILE A 68 10.11 7.73 3.34
C ILE A 68 9.15 8.82 2.90
N MET A 69 8.07 9.00 3.65
CA MET A 69 7.05 10.02 3.41
C MET A 69 7.12 11.14 4.42
N ASN A 70 7.00 12.36 3.90
CA ASN A 70 6.99 13.59 4.66
C ASN A 70 5.67 14.32 4.36
N GLY A 71 4.65 14.13 5.19
CA GLY A 71 3.30 14.63 4.92
C GLY A 71 2.43 13.64 4.13
N GLU A 72 1.23 14.12 3.77
CA GLU A 72 0.26 13.39 2.95
C GLU A 72 0.77 13.26 1.51
N GLN A 73 0.94 12.03 1.02
CA GLN A 73 1.41 11.74 -0.33
C GLN A 73 0.85 10.40 -0.82
N SER A 74 1.01 10.12 -2.11
CA SER A 74 0.77 8.80 -2.70
C SER A 74 2.09 8.12 -3.06
N ILE A 75 2.13 6.79 -2.93
CA ILE A 75 3.21 5.93 -3.39
C ILE A 75 2.61 4.88 -4.32
N GLN A 76 3.20 4.74 -5.50
CA GLN A 76 2.85 3.68 -6.43
C GLN A 76 3.91 2.58 -6.37
N PHE A 77 3.46 1.34 -6.21
CA PHE A 77 4.26 0.13 -6.31
C PHE A 77 3.90 -0.57 -7.61
N GLU A 78 4.84 -0.62 -8.54
CA GLU A 78 4.66 -1.16 -9.89
C GLU A 78 5.40 -2.48 -10.10
N HIS A 79 5.11 -3.14 -11.22
CA HIS A 79 5.76 -4.40 -11.64
C HIS A 79 5.66 -5.51 -10.59
N LEU A 80 4.59 -5.50 -9.79
CA LEU A 80 4.33 -6.54 -8.82
C LEU A 80 3.84 -7.81 -9.51
N GLY A 81 4.45 -8.95 -9.20
CA GLY A 81 3.94 -10.25 -9.63
C GLY A 81 2.76 -10.71 -8.78
N PRO A 82 2.04 -11.76 -9.20
CA PRO A 82 1.09 -12.45 -8.34
C PRO A 82 1.77 -12.94 -7.07
N GLY A 83 1.15 -12.70 -5.90
CA GLY A 83 1.75 -13.08 -4.64
C GLY A 83 1.24 -12.31 -3.44
N ARG A 84 1.70 -12.72 -2.26
CA ARG A 84 1.42 -12.05 -1.00
C ARG A 84 2.53 -11.06 -0.69
N TYR A 85 2.12 -9.84 -0.42
CA TYR A 85 3.00 -8.74 -0.03
C TYR A 85 2.63 -8.26 1.37
N ILE A 86 3.59 -7.66 2.06
CA ILE A 86 3.36 -6.98 3.33
C ILE A 86 3.78 -5.53 3.13
N LEU A 87 2.85 -4.60 3.37
CA LEU A 87 3.21 -3.20 3.58
C LEU A 87 3.43 -2.98 5.05
N GLU A 88 4.63 -2.52 5.39
CA GLU A 88 5.06 -2.24 6.75
C GLU A 88 5.35 -0.76 6.90
N PHE A 89 4.65 -0.14 7.84
CA PHE A 89 4.90 1.20 8.35
C PHE A 89 5.86 1.08 9.51
N SER A 90 6.99 1.77 9.41
CA SER A 90 8.08 1.74 10.36
C SER A 90 8.52 3.16 10.74
N GLY A 91 9.02 3.31 11.98
CA GLY A 91 9.35 4.60 12.59
C GLY A 91 8.85 4.65 14.03
N ARG A 92 8.24 5.77 14.43
CA ARG A 92 7.47 5.86 15.68
C ARG A 92 6.25 4.94 15.68
N ILE A 93 5.84 4.52 14.50
CA ILE A 93 4.67 3.68 14.28
C ILE A 93 5.15 2.38 13.69
N ARG A 94 4.65 1.30 14.27
CA ARG A 94 4.91 -0.06 13.83
C ARG A 94 3.56 -0.67 13.50
N HIS A 95 3.23 -0.67 12.22
CA HIS A 95 2.01 -1.27 11.73
C HIS A 95 2.31 -2.00 10.43
N SER A 96 1.58 -3.07 10.14
CA SER A 96 1.71 -3.75 8.86
C SER A 96 0.42 -4.47 8.51
N PHE A 97 0.19 -4.65 7.22
CA PHE A 97 -0.90 -5.47 6.72
C PHE A 97 -0.47 -6.21 5.46
N ALA A 98 -1.20 -7.28 5.15
CA ALA A 98 -0.97 -8.09 3.97
C ALA A 98 -1.80 -7.58 2.79
N ILE A 99 -1.18 -7.53 1.61
CA ILE A 99 -1.84 -7.38 0.33
C ILE A 99 -1.71 -8.70 -0.41
N GLN A 100 -2.80 -9.16 -1.02
CA GLN A 100 -2.78 -10.29 -1.93
C GLN A 100 -2.98 -9.78 -3.35
N ILE A 101 -2.01 -10.05 -4.22
CA ILE A 101 -2.12 -9.85 -5.67
C ILE A 101 -2.43 -11.21 -6.29
N LEU A 102 -3.51 -11.27 -7.06
CA LEU A 102 -3.98 -12.46 -7.76
C LEU A 102 -3.65 -12.35 -9.24
N ALA A 103 -3.31 -13.50 -9.85
CA ALA A 103 -3.12 -13.67 -11.29
C ALA A 103 -4.45 -13.78 -12.06
#